data_AF-A0A7V9AHA5-F1
#
_entry.id   AF-A0A7V9AHA5-F1
#
_cell.length_a   1.000
_cell.length_b   1.000
_cell.length_c   1.000
_cell.angle_alpha   90.00
_cell.angle_beta   90.00
_cell.angle_gamma   90.00
#
_symmetry.space_group_name_H-M   'P 1'
#
loop_
_entity.id
_entity.type
_entity.pdbx_description
1 polymer ?
#
loop_
_entity_poly.entity_id
_entity_poly.type
_entity_poly.pdbx_seq_one_letter_code
_entity_poly.pdbx_strand_id
1 'polypeptide(L)'
;MARRWFGIGTLTLAVGALVGVLIGLGAFTFTYAEGASYLSNNPEACANCHIMWDQYDSWTASSHSAVARCVDCHLPHPTIPKWISKAENGWFHSVGFTLQNYPEPIRIKARNLRIVQKNCVTCHMGMVHEMLPATVEGESVSCMHCHRDVGHAAWR
;
A
#
# COMPACT_ATOMS: atom_id res chain seq x y z
N MET A 1 -42.93 -36.59 -1.04
CA MET A 1 -41.49 -36.66 -0.66
C MET A 1 -40.55 -36.39 -1.83
N ALA A 2 -40.75 -36.94 -3.03
CA ALA A 2 -39.87 -36.74 -4.21
C ALA A 2 -39.61 -35.27 -4.62
N ARG A 3 -40.63 -34.40 -4.58
CA ARG A 3 -40.51 -32.97 -4.93
C ARG A 3 -39.59 -32.17 -3.99
N ARG A 4 -39.41 -32.61 -2.74
CA ARG A 4 -38.44 -32.02 -1.79
C ARG A 4 -37.01 -32.45 -2.11
N TRP A 5 -36.79 -33.69 -2.57
CA TRP A 5 -35.47 -34.19 -2.96
C TRP A 5 -34.96 -33.53 -4.25
N PHE A 6 -35.82 -33.33 -5.25
CA PHE A 6 -35.48 -32.57 -6.47
C PHE A 6 -35.14 -31.09 -6.17
N GLY A 7 -35.84 -30.47 -5.21
CA GLY A 7 -35.53 -29.10 -4.76
C GLY A 7 -34.19 -28.98 -4.01
N ILE A 8 -33.83 -29.98 -3.21
CA ILE A 8 -32.54 -30.02 -2.49
C ILE A 8 -31.37 -30.23 -3.48
N GLY A 9 -31.54 -31.12 -4.48
CA GLY A 9 -30.50 -31.36 -5.49
C GLY A 9 -30.22 -30.15 -6.38
N THR A 10 -31.28 -29.45 -6.83
CA THR A 10 -31.14 -28.23 -7.66
C THR A 10 -30.52 -27.07 -6.89
N LEU A 11 -30.91 -26.86 -5.62
CA LEU A 11 -30.29 -25.84 -4.76
C LEU A 11 -28.79 -26.13 -4.53
N THR A 12 -28.44 -27.40 -4.29
CA THR A 12 -27.04 -27.80 -4.06
C THR A 12 -26.18 -27.55 -5.29
N LEU A 13 -26.69 -27.85 -6.49
CA LEU A 13 -26.00 -27.56 -7.75
C LEU A 13 -25.85 -26.06 -7.99
N ALA A 14 -26.88 -25.26 -7.70
CA ALA A 14 -26.82 -23.81 -7.86
C ALA A 14 -25.79 -23.17 -6.91
N VAL A 15 -25.76 -23.59 -5.65
CA VAL A 15 -24.76 -23.14 -4.67
C VAL A 15 -23.35 -23.57 -5.08
N GLY A 16 -23.18 -24.83 -5.51
CA GLY A 16 -21.90 -25.34 -5.99
C GLY A 16 -21.39 -24.55 -7.20
N ALA A 17 -22.25 -24.25 -8.17
CA ALA A 17 -21.92 -23.43 -9.32
C ALA A 17 -21.52 -22.00 -8.93
N LEU A 18 -22.27 -21.36 -8.03
CA LEU A 18 -21.95 -20.02 -7.54
C LEU A 18 -20.59 -19.98 -6.84
N VAL A 19 -20.34 -20.94 -5.94
CA VAL A 19 -19.05 -21.05 -5.23
C VAL A 19 -17.91 -21.30 -6.22
N GLY A 20 -18.11 -22.19 -7.20
CA GLY A 20 -17.12 -22.46 -8.25
C GLY A 20 -16.79 -21.22 -9.08
N VAL A 21 -17.81 -20.43 -9.46
CA VAL A 21 -17.62 -19.15 -10.18
C VAL A 21 -16.87 -18.15 -9.30
N LEU A 22 -17.23 -18.00 -8.02
CA LEU A 22 -16.55 -17.07 -7.11
C LEU A 22 -15.08 -17.45 -6.87
N ILE A 23 -14.80 -18.74 -6.67
CA ILE A 23 -13.42 -19.23 -6.51
C ILE A 23 -12.63 -19.05 -7.81
N GLY A 24 -13.23 -19.40 -8.96
CA GLY A 24 -12.59 -19.25 -10.26
C GLY A 24 -12.24 -17.80 -10.59
N LEU A 25 -13.21 -16.89 -10.41
CA LEU A 25 -13.00 -15.44 -10.59
C LEU A 25 -11.98 -14.89 -9.59
N GLY A 26 -12.06 -15.31 -8.32
CA GLY A 26 -11.13 -14.90 -7.28
C GLY A 26 -9.70 -15.33 -7.58
N ALA A 27 -9.49 -16.59 -7.97
CA ALA A 27 -8.18 -17.14 -8.32
C ALA A 27 -7.62 -16.50 -9.59
N PHE A 28 -8.46 -16.32 -10.62
CA PHE A 28 -8.06 -15.61 -11.84
C PHE A 28 -7.65 -14.17 -11.53
N THR A 29 -8.46 -13.43 -10.76
CA THR A 29 -8.14 -12.05 -10.40
C THR A 29 -6.88 -11.96 -9.56
N PHE A 30 -6.71 -12.85 -8.58
CA PHE A 30 -5.53 -12.89 -7.73
C PHE A 30 -4.25 -13.19 -8.53
N THR A 31 -4.31 -14.08 -9.50
CA THR A 31 -3.14 -14.41 -10.34
C THR A 31 -2.86 -13.30 -11.36
N TYR A 32 -3.89 -12.82 -12.05
CA TYR A 32 -3.76 -11.74 -13.04
C TYR A 32 -3.25 -10.44 -12.43
N ALA A 33 -3.70 -10.09 -11.22
CA ALA A 33 -3.27 -8.89 -10.50
C ALA A 33 -1.98 -9.07 -9.68
N GLU A 34 -1.28 -10.19 -9.85
CA GLU A 34 -0.07 -10.54 -9.09
C GLU A 34 -0.24 -10.49 -7.56
N GLY A 35 -1.37 -10.97 -7.04
CA GLY A 35 -1.76 -10.87 -5.63
C GLY A 35 -0.68 -11.29 -4.62
N ALA A 36 0.11 -12.31 -4.94
CA ALA A 36 1.19 -12.80 -4.09
C ALA A 36 2.37 -11.80 -3.97
N SER A 37 2.63 -10.99 -5.00
CA SER A 37 3.70 -9.99 -5.00
C SER A 37 3.51 -8.96 -3.87
N TYR A 38 2.26 -8.64 -3.54
CA TYR A 38 1.90 -7.72 -2.46
C TYR A 38 2.24 -8.26 -1.08
N LEU A 39 2.53 -9.55 -0.90
CA LEU A 39 3.03 -10.09 0.38
C LEU A 39 4.53 -9.84 0.58
N SER A 40 5.21 -9.26 -0.42
CA SER A 40 6.63 -8.95 -0.36
C SER A 40 6.91 -7.47 -0.03
N ASN A 41 8.20 -7.14 -0.01
CA ASN A 41 8.72 -5.78 0.06
C ASN A 41 9.26 -5.31 -1.32
N ASN A 42 9.08 -6.08 -2.39
CA ASN A 42 9.59 -5.71 -3.72
C ASN A 42 8.90 -4.42 -4.19
N PRO A 43 9.65 -3.34 -4.48
CA PRO A 43 9.08 -2.08 -4.96
C PRO A 43 8.33 -2.24 -6.30
N GLU A 44 8.70 -3.20 -7.15
CA GLU A 44 8.01 -3.48 -8.42
C GLU A 44 6.54 -3.87 -8.21
N ALA A 45 6.22 -4.52 -7.08
CA ALA A 45 4.84 -4.88 -6.76
C ALA A 45 3.95 -3.64 -6.58
N CYS A 46 4.52 -2.48 -6.24
CA CYS A 46 3.77 -1.22 -6.18
C CYS A 46 3.40 -0.70 -7.57
N ALA A 47 4.18 -1.02 -8.61
CA ALA A 47 3.95 -0.62 -9.99
C ALA A 47 3.03 -1.57 -10.78
N ASN A 48 2.53 -2.64 -10.15
CA ASN A 48 1.51 -3.52 -10.73
C ASN A 48 0.19 -2.78 -11.03
N CYS A 49 -0.04 -1.65 -10.36
CA CYS A 49 -1.11 -0.72 -10.71
C CYS A 49 -0.53 0.48 -11.46
N HIS A 50 -1.03 0.76 -12.66
CA HIS A 50 -0.58 1.86 -13.52
C HIS A 50 -0.60 3.24 -12.85
N ILE A 51 -1.54 3.46 -11.93
CA ILE A 51 -1.66 4.69 -11.13
C ILE A 51 -0.41 4.98 -10.26
N MET A 52 0.40 3.96 -9.99
CA MET A 52 1.65 4.09 -9.21
C MET A 52 2.89 4.22 -10.10
N TRP A 53 2.80 4.15 -11.44
CA TRP A 53 3.96 4.22 -12.33
C TRP A 53 4.77 5.50 -12.13
N ASP A 54 4.13 6.67 -12.15
CA ASP A 54 4.83 7.95 -11.94
C ASP A 54 5.57 7.99 -10.60
N GLN A 55 4.98 7.39 -9.55
CA GLN A 55 5.59 7.33 -8.21
C GLN A 55 6.76 6.37 -8.17
N TYR A 56 6.66 5.22 -8.84
CA TYR A 56 7.71 4.23 -8.97
C TYR A 56 8.88 4.80 -9.78
N ASP A 57 8.62 5.33 -10.98
CA ASP A 57 9.65 5.89 -11.86
C ASP A 57 10.40 7.04 -11.18
N SER A 58 9.65 7.94 -10.54
CA SER A 58 10.21 9.03 -9.76
C SER A 58 11.07 8.55 -8.57
N TRP A 59 10.64 7.48 -7.89
CA TRP A 59 11.46 6.85 -6.85
C TRP A 59 12.72 6.23 -7.44
N THR A 60 12.64 5.51 -8.57
CA THR A 60 13.83 4.90 -9.19
C THR A 60 14.91 5.93 -9.53
N ALA A 61 14.51 7.14 -9.95
CA ALA A 61 15.38 8.26 -10.24
C ALA A 61 15.86 9.04 -8.99
N SER A 62 15.34 8.73 -7.80
CA SER A 62 15.68 9.45 -6.58
C SER A 62 16.94 8.90 -5.91
N SER A 63 17.48 9.65 -4.94
CA SER A 63 18.64 9.21 -4.15
C SER A 63 18.36 7.98 -3.28
N HIS A 64 17.10 7.65 -3.05
CA HIS A 64 16.71 6.60 -2.11
C HIS A 64 16.43 5.26 -2.77
N SER A 65 16.33 5.17 -4.11
CA SER A 65 16.19 3.88 -4.80
C SER A 65 17.35 2.93 -4.54
N ALA A 66 18.56 3.48 -4.31
CA ALA A 66 19.76 2.71 -4.03
C ALA A 66 19.81 2.11 -2.61
N VAL A 67 19.04 2.65 -1.65
CA VAL A 67 19.20 2.32 -0.21
C VAL A 67 17.89 1.96 0.50
N ALA A 68 16.74 2.28 -0.07
CA ALA A 68 15.43 2.08 0.56
C ALA A 68 14.37 1.67 -0.47
N ARG A 69 13.52 0.71 -0.10
CA ARG A 69 12.34 0.32 -0.90
C ARG A 69 11.15 1.19 -0.53
N CYS A 70 10.09 1.17 -1.34
CA CYS A 70 8.84 1.90 -1.06
C CYS A 70 8.34 1.67 0.38
N VAL A 71 8.36 0.41 0.82
CA VAL A 71 7.88 0.02 2.16
C VAL A 71 8.75 0.52 3.31
N ASP A 72 10.03 0.82 3.06
CA ASP A 72 10.97 1.28 4.08
C ASP A 72 10.65 2.74 4.49
N CYS A 73 10.03 3.50 3.58
CA CYS A 73 9.48 4.83 3.83
C CYS A 73 7.99 4.78 4.22
N HIS A 74 7.16 4.01 3.51
CA HIS A 74 5.69 4.07 3.63
C HIS A 74 5.06 3.15 4.67
N LEU A 75 5.81 2.21 5.25
CA LEU A 75 5.32 1.32 6.31
C LEU A 75 6.18 1.45 7.57
N PRO A 76 5.61 1.23 8.76
CA PRO A 76 6.42 1.19 9.98
C PRO A 76 7.35 -0.04 9.94
N HIS A 77 8.53 0.07 10.53
CA HIS A 77 9.52 -1.03 10.55
C HIS A 77 9.14 -2.23 11.44
N PRO A 78 8.51 -2.06 12.63
CA PRO A 78 8.13 -3.22 13.46
C PRO A 78 7.12 -4.14 12.74
N THR A 79 7.35 -5.45 12.83
CA THR A 79 6.64 -6.47 12.03
C THR A 79 5.11 -6.40 12.13
N ILE A 80 4.55 -6.38 13.34
CA ILE A 80 3.08 -6.38 13.52
C ILE A 80 2.46 -5.06 12.99
N PRO A 81 2.92 -3.87 13.42
CA PRO A 81 2.46 -2.61 12.86
C PRO A 81 2.61 -2.51 11.34
N LYS A 82 3.68 -3.08 10.78
CA LYS A 82 3.92 -3.12 9.34
C LYS A 82 2.78 -3.82 8.61
N TRP A 83 2.45 -5.03 9.03
CA TRP A 83 1.40 -5.82 8.40
C TRP A 83 0.01 -5.23 8.57
N ILE A 84 -0.29 -4.64 9.73
CA ILE A 84 -1.54 -3.90 9.95
C ILE A 84 -1.64 -2.72 8.98
N SER A 85 -0.62 -1.85 8.94
CA SER A 85 -0.60 -0.69 8.05
C SER A 85 -0.64 -1.10 6.57
N LYS A 86 0.01 -2.21 6.21
CA LYS A 86 0.01 -2.75 4.85
C LYS A 86 -1.37 -3.24 4.43
N ALA A 87 -2.08 -3.96 5.31
CA ALA A 87 -3.44 -4.42 5.06
C ALA A 87 -4.42 -3.24 4.93
N GLU A 88 -4.34 -2.26 5.84
CA GLU A 88 -5.18 -1.05 5.79
C GLU A 88 -4.92 -0.23 4.53
N ASN A 89 -3.64 0.03 4.20
CA ASN A 89 -3.29 0.78 3.00
C ASN A 89 -3.72 0.02 1.74
N GLY A 90 -3.53 -1.30 1.68
CA GLY A 90 -4.02 -2.15 0.60
C GLY A 90 -5.54 -2.03 0.41
N TRP A 91 -6.31 -2.11 1.50
CA TRP A 91 -7.76 -1.91 1.45
C TRP A 91 -8.16 -0.54 0.91
N PHE A 92 -7.58 0.54 1.45
CA PHE A 92 -7.91 1.89 1.02
C PHE A 92 -7.45 2.19 -0.41
N HIS A 93 -6.34 1.62 -0.88
CA HIS A 93 -5.90 1.72 -2.27
C HIS A 93 -6.88 0.98 -3.19
N SER A 94 -7.24 -0.27 -2.86
CA SER A 94 -8.19 -1.06 -3.65
C SER A 94 -9.53 -0.34 -3.79
N VAL A 95 -10.10 0.16 -2.69
CA VAL A 95 -11.37 0.90 -2.72
C VAL A 95 -11.23 2.23 -3.44
N GLY A 96 -10.20 3.01 -3.12
CA GLY A 96 -9.97 4.34 -3.69
C GLY A 96 -9.79 4.28 -5.21
N PHE A 97 -8.94 3.38 -5.70
CA PHE A 97 -8.62 3.29 -7.12
C PHE A 97 -9.72 2.60 -7.94
N THR A 98 -10.43 1.62 -7.36
CA THR A 98 -11.57 0.98 -8.05
C THR A 98 -12.75 1.95 -8.21
N LEU A 99 -13.03 2.76 -7.18
CA LEU A 99 -14.15 3.71 -7.19
C LEU A 99 -13.75 5.11 -7.67
N GLN A 100 -12.49 5.31 -8.03
CA GLN A 100 -11.88 6.61 -8.34
C GLN A 100 -12.21 7.70 -7.29
N ASN A 101 -12.27 7.30 -6.03
CA ASN A 101 -12.66 8.17 -4.92
C ASN A 101 -11.42 8.68 -4.16
N TYR A 102 -10.59 9.46 -4.84
CA TYR A 102 -9.38 10.05 -4.29
C TYR A 102 -9.08 11.40 -4.99
N PRO A 103 -8.38 12.33 -4.33
CA PRO A 103 -8.01 13.59 -4.95
C PRO A 103 -6.90 13.39 -5.98
N GLU A 104 -6.98 14.12 -7.10
CA GLU A 104 -5.92 14.19 -8.09
C GLU A 104 -5.16 15.52 -8.01
N PRO A 105 -3.81 15.53 -7.99
CA PRO A 105 -2.94 14.34 -7.94
C PRO A 105 -3.03 13.62 -6.59
N ILE A 106 -2.80 12.31 -6.59
CA ILE A 106 -2.85 11.43 -5.40
C ILE A 106 -2.11 12.05 -4.21
N ARG A 107 -2.79 12.14 -3.06
CA ARG A 107 -2.23 12.71 -1.83
C ARG A 107 -2.10 11.68 -0.72
N ILE A 108 -0.95 11.69 -0.05
CA ILE A 108 -0.70 10.89 1.14
C ILE A 108 -1.60 11.36 2.31
N LYS A 109 -2.23 10.41 3.01
CA LYS A 109 -3.03 10.70 4.21
C LYS A 109 -2.11 11.10 5.38
N ALA A 110 -2.61 11.96 6.28
CA ALA A 110 -1.85 12.46 7.43
C ALA A 110 -1.20 11.36 8.31
N ARG A 111 -1.90 10.23 8.50
CA ARG A 111 -1.33 9.06 9.21
C ARG A 111 -0.09 8.50 8.51
N ASN A 112 -0.16 8.28 7.21
CA ASN A 112 0.95 7.74 6.43
C ASN A 112 2.09 8.75 6.33
N LEU A 113 1.79 10.06 6.28
CA LEU A 113 2.81 11.11 6.32
C LEU A 113 3.63 11.08 7.62
N ARG A 114 2.99 10.83 8.77
CA ARG A 114 3.69 10.66 10.06
C ARG A 114 4.60 9.42 10.07
N ILE A 115 4.19 8.34 9.42
CA ILE A 115 5.02 7.13 9.27
C ILE A 115 6.27 7.47 8.44
N VAL A 116 6.11 8.13 7.30
CA VAL A 116 7.23 8.56 6.46
C VAL A 116 8.19 9.45 7.24
N GLN A 117 7.68 10.48 7.92
CA GLN A 117 8.49 11.37 8.76
C GLN A 117 9.30 10.60 9.82
N LYS A 118 8.66 9.65 10.52
CA LYS A 118 9.34 8.79 11.51
C LYS A 118 10.43 7.93 10.88
N ASN A 119 10.18 7.40 9.69
CA ASN A 119 11.14 6.55 8.98
C ASN A 119 12.35 7.34 8.46
N CYS A 120 12.16 8.60 8.05
CA CYS A 120 13.27 9.54 7.78
C CYS A 120 14.17 9.66 9.01
N VAL A 121 13.59 9.98 10.17
CA VAL A 121 14.34 10.13 11.43
C VAL A 121 14.99 8.82 11.88
N THR A 122 14.35 7.68 11.63
CA THR A 122 14.89 6.37 12.02
C THR A 122 16.21 6.08 11.31
N CYS A 123 16.29 6.35 10.00
CA CYS A 123 17.52 6.11 9.23
C CYS A 123 18.54 7.24 9.41
N HIS A 124 18.09 8.48 9.52
CA HIS A 124 18.94 9.66 9.65
C HIS A 124 19.21 10.09 11.09
N MET A 125 18.92 9.22 12.07
CA MET A 125 19.00 9.58 13.49
C MET A 125 20.34 10.21 13.86
N GLY A 126 21.45 9.64 13.39
CA GLY A 126 22.80 10.16 13.64
C GLY A 126 23.09 11.55 13.05
N MET A 127 22.26 12.05 12.13
CA MET A 127 22.39 13.38 11.54
C MET A 127 21.44 14.39 12.18
N VAL A 128 20.25 13.95 12.58
CA VAL A 128 19.16 14.86 12.98
C VAL A 128 18.88 14.86 14.48
N HIS A 129 19.55 14.02 15.28
CA HIS A 129 19.24 13.84 16.72
C HIS A 129 19.16 15.17 17.49
N GLU A 130 20.13 16.06 17.29
CA GLU A 130 20.20 17.38 17.93
C GLU A 130 19.14 18.38 17.43
N MET A 131 18.52 18.10 16.28
CA MET A 131 17.48 18.95 15.67
C MET A 131 16.06 18.52 16.06
N LEU A 132 15.91 17.37 16.73
CA LEU A 132 14.59 16.88 17.12
C LEU A 132 14.10 17.63 18.37
N PRO A 133 12.80 17.98 18.44
CA PRO A 133 12.24 18.62 19.62
C PRO A 133 12.40 17.70 20.83
N ALA A 134 12.75 18.30 21.97
CA ALA A 134 12.94 17.58 23.23
C ALA A 134 11.66 16.88 23.74
N THR A 135 10.49 17.26 23.23
CA THR A 135 9.19 16.66 23.57
C THR A 135 8.43 16.22 22.32
N VAL A 136 7.60 15.19 22.47
CA VAL A 136 6.75 14.60 21.41
C VAL A 136 5.67 15.58 20.90
N GLU A 137 5.40 16.64 21.66
CA GLU A 137 4.38 17.66 21.39
C GLU A 137 4.91 18.88 20.62
N GLY A 138 6.23 18.99 20.43
CA GLY A 138 6.81 20.04 19.61
C GLY A 138 6.61 19.76 18.12
N GLU A 139 5.91 20.64 17.39
CA GLU A 139 5.84 20.56 15.93
C GLU A 139 7.24 20.75 15.35
N SER A 140 7.86 19.66 14.91
CA SER A 140 9.05 19.73 14.06
C SER A 140 8.62 19.92 12.62
N VAL A 141 9.33 20.80 11.91
CA VAL A 141 9.18 20.95 10.46
C VAL A 141 9.45 19.59 9.82
N SER A 142 8.53 19.12 8.96
CA SER A 142 8.72 17.84 8.26
C SER A 142 10.00 17.87 7.43
N CYS A 143 10.76 16.76 7.42
CA CYS A 143 11.96 16.65 6.58
C CYS A 143 11.64 16.94 5.11
N MET A 144 10.48 16.48 4.65
CA MET A 144 9.99 16.65 3.28
C MET A 144 9.53 18.07 2.97
N HIS A 145 9.46 18.98 3.96
CA HIS A 145 9.19 20.39 3.68
C HIS A 145 10.29 20.98 2.78
N CYS A 146 11.55 20.64 3.07
CA CYS A 146 12.71 21.02 2.26
C CYS A 146 13.17 19.89 1.34
N HIS A 147 13.17 18.64 1.80
CA HIS A 147 13.64 17.47 1.04
C HIS A 147 12.53 16.84 0.21
N ARG A 148 11.93 17.62 -0.69
CA ARG A 148 10.72 17.25 -1.45
C ARG A 148 10.94 16.12 -2.46
N ASP A 149 12.15 16.02 -3.00
CA ASP A 149 12.45 15.11 -4.12
C ASP A 149 13.09 13.77 -3.68
N VAL A 150 13.06 13.48 -2.38
CA VAL A 150 13.70 12.28 -1.80
C VAL A 150 12.97 10.99 -2.18
N GLY A 151 11.64 10.97 -2.06
CA GLY A 151 10.83 9.78 -2.31
C GLY A 151 10.24 9.75 -3.72
N HIS A 152 9.73 10.89 -4.16
CA HIS A 152 9.12 11.07 -5.47
C HIS A 152 9.51 12.45 -5.99
N ALA A 153 10.70 12.55 -6.60
CA ALA A 153 11.11 13.73 -7.35
C ALA A 153 9.98 14.18 -8.29
N ALA A 154 9.44 15.38 -8.05
CA ALA A 154 8.41 15.92 -8.91
C ALA A 154 9.03 16.10 -10.30
N TRP A 155 8.50 15.39 -11.30
CA TRP A 155 8.80 15.69 -12.70
C TRP A 155 8.53 17.17 -12.92
N ARG A 156 9.61 17.95 -13.13
CA ARG A 156 9.54 19.30 -13.66
C ARG A 156 9.55 19.22 -15.17
#